data_AF-A0A820IPN8-F1
#
_entry.id   AF-A0A820IPN8-F1
#
_cell.length_a   1.000
_cell.length_b   1.000
_cell.length_c   1.000
_cell.angle_alpha   90.00
_cell.angle_beta   90.00
_cell.angle_gamma   90.00
#
_symmetry.space_group_name_H-M   'P 1'
#
loop_
_entity.id
_entity.type
_entity.pdbx_description
1 polymer ?
#
loop_
_entity_poly.entity_id
_entity_poly.type
_entity_poly.pdbx_seq_one_letter_code
_entity_poly.pdbx_strand_id
1 'polypeptide(L)'
;VVHIKEPDSNGNDHRLMFCPTHKNETLKYFCATCNIPICNTCTTTEHGRNGHEFVLLNDAGSHQVAKLQHMVENTRQRLIDLRHSQKTVDRSYTSLQAQYNKAQHDINETYNFYRQLLDDRKHDLIKELDNTYNEKQNVLTNQMQKI
;
A
#
# COMPACT_ATOMS: atom_id res chain seq x y z
N VAL A 1 -27.09 7.78 -26.63
CA VAL A 1 -28.38 8.07 -25.98
C VAL A 1 -29.45 7.22 -26.66
N VAL A 2 -29.92 6.15 -26.00
CA VAL A 2 -30.98 5.30 -26.58
C VAL A 2 -32.28 6.08 -26.54
N HIS A 3 -32.96 6.22 -27.69
CA HIS A 3 -34.24 6.90 -27.76
C HIS A 3 -35.35 5.99 -27.24
N ILE A 4 -36.02 6.44 -26.19
CA ILE A 4 -37.19 5.78 -25.60
C ILE A 4 -38.41 6.49 -26.18
N LYS A 5 -39.25 5.80 -26.95
CA LYS A 5 -40.58 6.30 -27.33
C LYS A 5 -41.59 5.98 -26.22
N GLU A 6 -42.56 6.86 -26.02
CA GLU A 6 -43.59 6.80 -24.97
C GLU A 6 -44.49 5.55 -25.06
N PRO A 7 -45.09 5.09 -23.94
CA PRO A 7 -45.78 3.80 -23.87
C PRO A 7 -47.25 3.88 -24.32
N ASP A 8 -47.70 2.85 -25.04
CA ASP A 8 -49.12 2.62 -25.33
C ASP A 8 -49.80 1.76 -24.23
N SER A 9 -51.05 2.11 -23.95
CA SER A 9 -51.90 1.63 -22.86
C SER A 9 -52.34 0.17 -23.00
N ASN A 10 -51.45 -0.80 -22.77
CA ASN A 10 -51.84 -2.19 -22.54
C ASN A 10 -50.72 -2.99 -21.83
N GLY A 11 -50.67 -2.91 -20.50
CA GLY A 11 -50.34 -3.99 -19.53
C GLY A 11 -49.12 -4.91 -19.70
N ASN A 12 -48.29 -4.76 -20.73
CA ASN A 12 -47.05 -5.51 -20.94
C ASN A 12 -45.90 -4.51 -21.07
N ASP A 13 -45.16 -4.33 -19.98
CA ASP A 13 -44.05 -3.38 -19.87
C ASP A 13 -42.80 -3.87 -20.62
N HIS A 14 -42.89 -3.90 -21.95
CA HIS A 14 -41.73 -4.03 -22.82
C HIS A 14 -41.66 -2.82 -23.74
N ARG A 15 -41.12 -1.71 -23.19
CA ARG A 15 -40.69 -0.57 -24.01
C ARG A 15 -39.78 -1.09 -25.11
N LEU A 16 -40.26 -1.05 -26.37
CA LEU A 16 -39.50 -1.49 -27.52
C LEU A 16 -38.31 -0.55 -27.74
N MET A 17 -37.10 -1.06 -27.47
CA MET A 17 -35.86 -0.32 -27.69
C MET A 17 -35.35 -0.58 -29.11
N PHE A 18 -35.13 0.49 -29.87
CA PHE A 18 -34.70 0.41 -31.27
C PHE A 18 -33.17 0.55 -31.39
N CYS A 19 -32.61 -0.10 -32.41
CA CYS A 19 -31.20 0.00 -32.72
C CYS A 19 -30.85 1.42 -33.21
N PRO A 20 -29.80 2.06 -32.65
CA PRO A 20 -29.41 3.41 -33.07
C PRO A 20 -28.90 3.45 -34.52
N THR A 21 -28.31 2.35 -35.00
CA THR A 21 -27.79 2.21 -36.38
C THR A 21 -28.89 1.76 -37.34
N HIS A 22 -29.74 0.82 -36.92
CA HIS A 22 -30.81 0.23 -37.72
C HIS A 22 -32.17 0.68 -37.15
N LYS A 23 -32.60 1.91 -37.47
CA LYS A 23 -33.69 2.62 -36.79
C LYS A 23 -35.05 1.89 -36.72
N ASN A 24 -35.29 0.94 -37.62
CA ASN A 24 -36.53 0.16 -37.68
C ASN A 24 -36.43 -1.22 -37.00
N GLU A 25 -35.24 -1.59 -36.51
CA GLU A 25 -34.97 -2.88 -35.88
C GLU A 25 -34.98 -2.76 -34.36
N THR A 26 -35.57 -3.73 -33.68
CA THR A 26 -35.57 -3.81 -32.22
C THR A 26 -34.32 -4.51 -31.68
N LEU A 27 -33.85 -4.07 -30.51
CA LEU A 27 -32.74 -4.69 -29.81
C LEU A 27 -33.20 -6.03 -29.23
N LYS A 28 -32.53 -7.12 -29.61
CA LYS A 28 -32.88 -8.50 -29.21
C LYS A 28 -31.72 -9.28 -28.63
N TYR A 29 -30.49 -8.81 -28.85
CA TYR A 29 -29.27 -9.46 -28.41
C TYR A 29 -28.44 -8.50 -27.56
N PHE A 30 -27.53 -9.06 -26.77
CA PHE A 30 -26.49 -8.33 -26.08
C PHE A 30 -25.14 -8.82 -26.59
N CYS A 31 -24.33 -7.90 -27.12
CA CYS A 31 -22.97 -8.21 -27.51
C CYS A 31 -22.07 -8.18 -26.28
N ALA A 32 -21.55 -9.33 -25.87
CA ALA A 32 -20.66 -9.48 -24.72
C ALA A 32 -19.30 -8.81 -24.97
N THR A 33 -18.81 -8.83 -26.21
CA THR A 33 -17.54 -8.20 -26.59
C THR A 33 -17.60 -6.67 -26.50
N CYS A 34 -18.69 -6.06 -26.98
CA CYS A 34 -18.87 -4.60 -26.97
C CYS A 34 -19.61 -4.08 -25.73
N ASN A 35 -20.17 -4.98 -24.92
CA ASN A 35 -20.98 -4.67 -23.74
C ASN A 35 -22.16 -3.73 -24.04
N ILE A 36 -22.86 -3.97 -25.16
CA ILE A 36 -24.03 -3.18 -25.61
C ILE A 36 -25.15 -4.06 -26.17
N PRO A 37 -26.42 -3.65 -26.06
CA PRO A 37 -27.52 -4.30 -26.75
C PRO A 37 -27.46 -4.02 -28.26
N ILE A 38 -27.76 -5.04 -29.08
CA ILE A 38 -27.74 -4.98 -30.55
C ILE A 38 -29.00 -5.62 -31.16
N CYS A 39 -29.34 -5.26 -32.39
CA CYS A 39 -30.43 -5.91 -33.14
C CYS A 39 -29.94 -7.08 -33.99
N ASN A 40 -30.86 -7.80 -34.63
CA ASN A 40 -30.53 -8.94 -35.50
C ASN A 40 -29.68 -8.55 -36.74
N THR A 41 -29.83 -7.34 -37.26
CA THR A 41 -28.98 -6.88 -38.38
C THR A 41 -27.53 -6.69 -37.92
N CYS A 42 -27.31 -6.21 -36.69
CA CYS A 42 -25.96 -6.07 -36.13
C CYS A 42 -25.25 -7.43 -35.97
N THR A 43 -25.97 -8.52 -35.67
CA THR A 43 -25.40 -9.86 -35.50
C THR A 43 -24.92 -10.49 -36.80
N THR A 44 -25.32 -9.96 -37.96
CA THR A 44 -24.90 -10.44 -39.30
C THR A 44 -24.01 -9.45 -40.05
N THR A 45 -23.93 -8.22 -39.56
CA THR A 45 -23.10 -7.14 -40.12
C THR A 45 -21.89 -6.90 -39.23
N GLU A 46 -21.78 -5.74 -38.58
CA GLU A 46 -20.57 -5.30 -37.87
C GLU A 46 -20.13 -6.29 -36.78
N HIS A 47 -21.03 -6.70 -35.87
CA HIS A 47 -20.65 -7.56 -34.76
C HIS A 47 -20.43 -9.01 -35.20
N GLY A 48 -21.27 -9.50 -36.13
CA GLY A 48 -21.15 -10.85 -36.67
C GLY A 48 -19.89 -11.06 -37.50
N ARG A 49 -19.61 -10.15 -38.43
CA ARG A 49 -18.42 -10.21 -39.31
C ARG A 49 -17.12 -10.14 -38.51
N ASN A 50 -17.12 -9.38 -37.42
CA ASN A 50 -15.96 -9.26 -36.53
C ASN A 50 -15.86 -10.39 -35.49
N GLY A 51 -16.76 -11.40 -35.54
CA GLY A 51 -16.72 -12.55 -34.65
C GLY A 51 -17.02 -12.24 -33.19
N HIS A 52 -17.79 -11.19 -32.89
CA HIS A 52 -18.15 -10.87 -31.52
C HIS A 52 -19.13 -11.88 -30.95
N GLU A 53 -18.99 -12.16 -29.65
CA GLU A 53 -19.93 -13.00 -28.93
C GLU A 53 -21.17 -12.19 -28.55
N PHE A 54 -22.35 -12.77 -28.76
CA PHE A 54 -23.62 -12.19 -28.36
C PHE A 54 -24.62 -13.27 -27.92
N VAL A 55 -25.48 -12.90 -26.97
CA VAL A 55 -26.55 -13.75 -26.42
C VAL A 55 -27.88 -13.04 -26.53
N LEU A 56 -28.99 -13.74 -26.31
CA LEU A 56 -30.30 -13.10 -26.24
C LEU A 56 -30.35 -12.12 -25.07
N LEU A 57 -31.01 -10.99 -25.27
CA LEU A 57 -31.05 -9.92 -24.28
C LEU A 57 -31.70 -10.37 -22.96
N ASN A 58 -32.69 -11.27 -23.04
CA ASN A 58 -33.35 -11.86 -21.87
C ASN A 58 -32.38 -12.70 -21.01
N ASP A 59 -31.41 -13.36 -21.65
CA ASP A 59 -30.44 -14.22 -20.97
C ASP A 59 -29.23 -13.40 -20.47
N ALA A 60 -28.97 -12.23 -21.07
CA ALA A 60 -27.84 -11.38 -20.73
C ALA A 60 -27.92 -10.77 -19.33
N GLY A 61 -29.13 -10.47 -18.85
CA GLY A 61 -29.34 -9.76 -17.58
C GLY A 61 -28.79 -10.51 -16.38
N SER A 62 -29.15 -11.79 -16.24
CA SER A 62 -28.70 -12.64 -15.12
C SER A 62 -27.19 -12.85 -15.15
N HIS A 63 -26.61 -13.08 -16.33
CA HIS A 63 -25.16 -13.21 -16.50
C HIS A 63 -24.40 -11.94 -16.11
N GLN A 64 -24.90 -10.77 -16.50
CA GLN A 64 -24.24 -9.50 -16.17
C GLN A 64 -24.31 -9.20 -14.68
N VAL A 65 -25.44 -9.49 -14.03
CA VAL A 65 -25.58 -9.36 -12.56
C VAL A 65 -24.59 -10.28 -11.84
N ALA A 66 -24.50 -11.55 -12.24
CA ALA A 66 -23.55 -12.50 -11.64
C ALA A 66 -22.09 -12.05 -11.81
N LYS A 67 -21.72 -11.55 -13.00
CA LYS A 67 -20.39 -11.01 -13.27
C LYS A 67 -20.06 -9.82 -12.36
N LEU A 68 -21.00 -8.89 -12.20
CA LEU A 68 -20.83 -7.73 -11.32
C LEU A 68 -20.70 -8.14 -9.86
N GLN A 69 -21.51 -9.09 -9.39
CA GLN A 69 -21.42 -9.63 -8.03
C GLN A 69 -20.05 -10.26 -7.76
N HIS A 70 -19.54 -11.07 -8.70
CA HIS A 70 -18.20 -11.65 -8.60
C HIS A 70 -17.10 -10.58 -8.57
N MET A 71 -17.19 -9.54 -9.41
CA MET A 71 -16.22 -8.43 -9.41
C MET A 71 -16.23 -7.66 -8.09
N VAL A 72 -17.41 -7.40 -7.52
CA VAL A 72 -17.56 -6.75 -6.23
C VAL A 72 -16.90 -7.59 -5.14
N GLU A 73 -17.13 -8.90 -5.12
CA GLU A 73 -16.55 -9.78 -4.11
C GLU A 73 -15.03 -9.87 -4.23
N ASN A 74 -14.50 -10.01 -5.44
CA ASN A 74 -13.05 -10.00 -5.67
C ASN A 74 -12.41 -8.67 -5.21
N THR A 75 -13.08 -7.55 -5.47
CA THR A 75 -12.59 -6.23 -5.04
C THR A 75 -12.63 -6.07 -3.52
N ARG A 76 -13.66 -6.61 -2.85
CA ARG A 76 -13.70 -6.65 -1.37
C ARG A 76 -12.54 -7.46 -0.80
N GLN A 77 -12.25 -8.63 -1.37
CA GLN A 77 -11.11 -9.44 -0.91
C GLN A 77 -9.79 -8.69 -1.09
N ARG A 78 -9.55 -8.09 -2.26
CA ARG A 78 -8.35 -7.27 -2.50
C ARG A 78 -8.22 -6.10 -1.53
N LEU A 79 -9.33 -5.46 -1.16
CA LEU A 79 -9.33 -4.39 -0.17
C LEU A 79 -8.88 -4.89 1.21
N ILE A 80 -9.29 -6.09 1.61
CA ILE A 80 -8.85 -6.72 2.87
C ILE A 80 -7.33 -6.97 2.82
N ASP A 81 -6.84 -7.53 1.72
CA ASP A 81 -5.42 -7.84 1.55
C ASP A 81 -4.56 -6.56 1.57
N LEU A 82 -5.00 -5.49 0.90
CA LEU A 82 -4.34 -4.18 0.92
C LEU A 82 -4.31 -3.58 2.32
N ARG A 83 -5.40 -3.67 3.08
CA ARG A 83 -5.43 -3.21 4.48
C ARG A 83 -4.49 -4.02 5.36
N HIS A 84 -4.32 -5.31 5.11
CA HIS A 84 -3.35 -6.13 5.82
C HIS A 84 -1.92 -5.72 5.48
N SER A 85 -1.62 -5.55 4.19
CA SER A 85 -0.32 -5.08 3.71
C SER A 85 0.04 -3.71 4.31
N GLN A 86 -0.90 -2.76 4.34
CA GLN A 86 -0.72 -1.46 4.98
C GLN A 86 -0.33 -1.59 6.45
N LYS A 87 -1.06 -2.40 7.23
CA LYS A 87 -0.72 -2.65 8.65
C LYS A 87 0.67 -3.23 8.83
N THR A 88 1.11 -4.09 7.92
CA THR A 88 2.47 -4.67 7.96
C THR A 88 3.53 -3.61 7.69
N VAL A 89 3.30 -2.71 6.74
CA VAL A 89 4.18 -1.56 6.48
C VAL A 89 4.26 -0.64 7.69
N ASP A 90 3.12 -0.27 8.30
CA ASP A 90 3.08 0.60 9.48
C ASP A 90 3.87 0.01 10.67
N ARG A 91 3.72 -1.30 10.91
CA ARG A 91 4.47 -2.03 11.93
C ARG A 91 5.97 -2.05 11.63
N SER A 92 6.33 -2.28 10.38
CA SER A 92 7.73 -2.31 9.94
C SER A 92 8.39 -0.94 10.10
N TYR A 93 7.68 0.12 9.73
CA TYR A 93 8.13 1.51 9.91
C TYR A 93 8.34 1.85 11.39
N THR A 94 7.37 1.52 12.24
CA THR A 94 7.47 1.76 13.70
C THR A 94 8.65 0.99 14.31
N SER A 95 8.83 -0.27 13.92
CA SER A 95 9.96 -1.10 14.36
C SER A 95 11.31 -0.51 13.91
N LEU A 96 11.39 -0.05 12.65
CA LEU A 96 12.60 0.58 12.11
C LEU A 96 12.96 1.85 12.91
N GLN A 97 11.98 2.71 13.19
CA GLN A 97 12.22 3.92 13.98
C GLN A 97 12.70 3.60 15.40
N ALA A 98 12.09 2.60 16.05
CA ALA A 98 12.50 2.16 17.38
C ALA A 98 13.93 1.60 17.38
N GLN A 99 14.29 0.78 16.38
CA GLN A 99 15.63 0.23 16.24
C GLN A 99 16.67 1.31 15.94
N TYR A 100 16.35 2.29 15.10
CA TYR A 100 17.21 3.44 14.84
C TYR A 100 17.51 4.23 16.12
N ASN A 101 16.47 4.58 16.87
CA ASN A 101 16.62 5.31 18.13
C ASN A 101 17.43 4.50 19.15
N LYS A 102 17.18 3.20 19.25
CA LYS A 102 17.94 2.30 20.12
C LYS A 102 19.41 2.25 19.72
N ALA A 103 19.72 2.06 18.44
CA ALA A 103 21.10 2.03 17.96
C ALA A 103 21.83 3.35 18.24
N GLN A 104 21.16 4.49 18.03
CA GLN A 104 21.71 5.80 18.37
C GLN A 104 21.97 5.94 19.88
N HIS A 105 21.06 5.45 20.72
CA HIS A 105 21.24 5.44 22.16
C HIS A 105 22.43 4.56 22.58
N ASP A 106 22.48 3.31 22.11
CA ASP A 106 23.53 2.34 22.44
C ASP A 106 24.93 2.87 22.02
N ILE A 107 25.04 3.54 20.87
CA ILE A 107 26.29 4.18 20.42
C ILE A 107 26.74 5.26 21.40
N ASN A 108 25.82 6.15 21.79
CA ASN A 108 26.15 7.25 22.70
C ASN A 108 26.48 6.75 24.11
N GLU A 109 25.72 5.77 24.61
CA GLU A 109 25.96 5.15 25.91
C GLU A 109 27.33 4.48 25.95
N THR A 110 27.65 3.67 24.94
CA THR A 110 28.95 3.01 24.81
C THR A 110 30.10 4.01 24.74
N TYR A 111 29.96 5.07 23.94
CA TYR A 111 30.96 6.13 23.85
C TYR A 111 31.19 6.81 25.20
N ASN A 112 30.11 7.19 25.90
CA ASN A 112 30.20 7.87 27.18
C ASN A 112 30.82 6.98 28.26
N PHE A 113 30.51 5.68 28.26
CA PHE A 113 31.12 4.71 29.15
C PHE A 113 32.64 4.66 28.98
N TYR A 114 33.13 4.49 27.74
CA TYR A 114 34.58 4.44 27.49
C TYR A 114 35.27 5.78 27.75
N ARG A 115 34.60 6.90 27.45
CA ARG A 115 35.11 8.23 27.78
C ARG A 115 35.32 8.38 29.29
N GLN A 116 34.32 8.01 30.10
CA GLN A 116 34.43 8.07 31.55
C GLN A 116 35.59 7.20 32.06
N LEU A 117 35.73 5.97 31.53
CA LEU A 117 36.82 5.08 31.89
C LEU A 117 38.21 5.68 31.58
N LEU A 118 38.34 6.38 30.45
CA LEU A 118 39.58 7.07 30.08
C LEU A 118 39.85 8.27 30.99
N ASP A 119 38.82 9.05 31.33
CA ASP A 119 38.92 10.20 32.24
C ASP A 119 39.33 9.74 33.66
N ASP A 120 38.75 8.66 34.16
CA ASP A 120 39.11 8.06 35.45
C ASP A 120 40.56 7.57 35.44
N ARG A 121 40.98 6.84 34.39
CA ARG A 121 42.36 6.36 34.27
C ARG A 121 43.38 7.49 34.18
N LYS A 122 43.05 8.57 33.48
CA LYS A 122 43.87 9.78 33.42
C LYS A 122 44.01 10.40 34.82
N HIS A 123 42.91 10.52 35.56
CA HIS A 123 42.93 11.08 36.91
C HIS A 123 43.82 10.26 37.85
N ASP A 124 43.72 8.93 37.80
CA ASP A 124 44.56 8.02 38.58
C ASP A 124 46.05 8.21 38.29
N LEU A 125 46.43 8.29 37.00
CA LEU A 125 47.82 8.47 36.59
C LEU A 125 48.39 9.83 37.03
N ILE A 126 47.59 10.89 36.99
CA ILE A 126 48.00 12.21 37.49
C ILE A 126 48.23 12.14 39.00
N LYS A 127 47.33 11.50 39.74
CA LYS A 127 47.47 11.33 41.18
C LYS A 127 48.71 10.52 41.56
N GLU A 128 49.01 9.45 40.81
CA GLU A 128 50.23 8.65 41.00
C GLU A 128 51.50 9.46 40.73
N LEU A 129 51.50 10.30 39.68
CA LEU A 129 52.59 11.23 39.39
C LEU A 129 52.80 12.24 40.52
N ASP A 130 51.73 12.88 40.99
CA ASP A 130 51.79 13.89 42.05
C ASP A 130 52.32 13.28 43.36
N ASN A 131 51.87 12.08 43.71
CA ASN A 131 52.39 11.34 44.87
C ASN A 131 53.89 11.07 44.73
N THR A 132 54.31 10.55 43.58
CA THR A 132 55.73 10.26 43.30
C THR A 132 56.58 11.52 43.38
N TYR A 133 56.09 12.63 42.81
CA TYR A 133 56.77 13.92 42.85
C TYR A 133 56.92 14.43 44.30
N ASN A 134 55.84 14.42 45.07
CA ASN A 134 55.83 14.88 46.46
C ASN A 134 56.77 14.05 47.34
N GLU A 135 56.80 12.73 47.17
CA GLU A 135 57.74 11.86 47.88
C GLU A 135 59.20 12.23 47.59
N LYS A 136 59.55 12.42 46.31
CA LYS A 136 60.90 12.83 45.91
C LYS A 136 61.25 14.21 46.42
N GLN A 137 60.32 15.16 46.36
CA GLN A 137 60.51 16.52 46.87
C GLN A 137 60.77 16.53 48.39
N ASN A 138 60.02 15.73 49.16
CA ASN A 138 60.23 15.59 50.60
C ASN A 138 61.61 15.02 50.93
N VAL A 139 62.08 14.00 50.20
CA VAL A 139 63.43 13.45 50.38
C VAL A 139 64.50 14.51 50.13
N LEU A 140 64.41 15.25 49.02
CA LEU A 140 65.38 16.29 48.68
C LEU A 140 65.38 17.43 49.73
N THR A 141 64.20 17.88 50.15
CA THR A 141 64.06 18.93 51.16
C THR A 141 64.68 18.53 52.49
N ASN A 142 64.47 17.28 52.93
CA ASN A 142 65.06 16.75 54.16
C ASN A 142 66.60 16.61 54.07
N GLN A 143 67.15 16.35 52.88
CA GLN A 143 68.60 16.30 52.68
C GLN A 143 69.22 17.70 52.77
N MET A 144 68.56 18.71 52.18
CA MET A 144 69.04 20.10 52.22
C MET A 144 69.08 20.68 53.64
N GLN A 145 68.18 20.25 54.54
CA GLN A 145 68.16 20.69 55.94
C GLN A 145 69.29 20.11 56.81
N LYS A 146 69.99 19.08 56.33
CA LYS A 146 71.09 18.41 57.05
C LYS A 146 72.47 18.97 56.69
N ILE A 147 72.53 19.91 55.73
CA ILE A 147 73.73 20.64 55.32
C ILE A 147 73.76 21.96 56.08
#